data_AF-A0A6J3BUW9-F1
#
_entry.id   AF-A0A6J3BUW9-F1
#
_cell.length_a   1.000
_cell.length_b   1.000
_cell.length_c   1.000
_cell.angle_alpha   90.00
_cell.angle_beta   90.00
_cell.angle_gamma   90.00
#
_symmetry.space_group_name_H-M   'P 1'
#
loop_
_entity.id
_entity.type
_entity.pdbx_description
1 polymer ?
#
loop_
_entity_poly.entity_id
_entity_poly.type
_entity_poly.pdbx_seq_one_letter_code
_entity_poly.pdbx_strand_id
1 'polypeptide(L)'
;MVSNKIILPVLPNITKDLYFKGYVSTSKNFTNIIYITRYSTNIEALFEENSESKNIIYGKCGDIPQKRKKIRKFQNWLLLYNVTTNLQINELIINGSKINDTQNCVVIIYDHEVILNSEMICDTGDFLNLQNFVRNEYNQFPSSITYEPAFKIPYWLSSSMFIQHILNYMNVAKWLFISIKGDKKISIRQGNFILAIMTDLILGWTAMKLITQDKKELSVMLMGMLEKLINLLYTLLKWLMGAPAGLKLNNAFNKMLGKYFSYHVQLWWHFLDVSGEKLDTALQIYHYLGYFGFTFQAAVISDMISIATFHSYCIYVYAARLFNLQISGLIALLRFFVGRKYNPLKGSIDSCEYTNQELFVGTVAFTILLLLLPTTTMYYIVFTLCNLLSFFSLGY
;
A
#
# COMPACT_ATOMS: atom_id res chain seq x y z
N MET A 1 -32.64 -4.18 -16.55
CA MET A 1 -32.58 -4.07 -18.02
C MET A 1 -31.13 -3.87 -18.42
N VAL A 2 -30.54 -4.85 -19.07
CA VAL A 2 -29.13 -4.86 -19.50
C VAL A 2 -29.10 -4.22 -20.88
N SER A 3 -28.75 -2.93 -20.95
CA SER A 3 -28.65 -2.22 -22.24
C SER A 3 -27.28 -2.48 -22.87
N ASN A 4 -27.28 -2.91 -24.14
CA ASN A 4 -26.04 -3.01 -24.91
C ASN A 4 -25.54 -1.60 -25.24
N LYS A 5 -24.22 -1.39 -25.21
CA LYS A 5 -23.62 -0.09 -25.54
C LYS A 5 -22.89 -0.20 -26.87
N ILE A 6 -23.10 0.77 -27.75
CA ILE A 6 -22.38 0.90 -29.02
C ILE A 6 -21.65 2.23 -28.99
N ILE A 7 -20.33 2.19 -29.03
CA ILE A 7 -19.48 3.37 -29.06
C ILE A 7 -18.91 3.50 -30.47
N LEU A 8 -19.18 4.62 -31.14
CA LEU A 8 -18.84 4.83 -32.55
C LEU A 8 -18.20 6.19 -32.82
N PRO A 9 -17.22 6.27 -33.74
CA PRO A 9 -16.58 7.53 -34.08
C PRO A 9 -17.58 8.44 -34.81
N VAL A 10 -17.42 9.76 -34.70
CA VAL A 10 -18.17 10.71 -35.52
C VAL A 10 -18.00 10.34 -37.00
N LEU A 11 -19.09 9.91 -37.63
CA LEU A 11 -19.11 9.53 -39.04
C LEU A 11 -19.26 10.79 -39.90
N PRO A 12 -18.44 10.98 -40.94
CA PRO A 12 -18.59 12.10 -41.85
C PRO A 12 -19.92 11.98 -42.62
N ASN A 13 -20.56 13.11 -42.89
CA ASN A 13 -21.81 13.19 -43.65
C ASN A 13 -21.54 12.91 -45.14
N ILE A 14 -21.36 11.64 -45.49
CA ILE A 14 -21.05 11.20 -46.85
C ILE A 14 -22.27 10.46 -47.41
N THR A 15 -22.67 10.81 -48.64
CA THR A 15 -23.77 10.21 -49.41
C THR A 15 -23.47 8.79 -49.92
N LYS A 16 -22.42 8.14 -49.40
CA LYS A 16 -21.96 6.80 -49.82
C LYS A 16 -22.00 5.85 -48.63
N ASP A 17 -22.22 4.58 -48.93
CA ASP A 17 -22.11 3.48 -47.98
C ASP A 17 -20.75 3.49 -47.26
N LEU A 18 -20.78 3.62 -45.93
CA LEU A 18 -19.62 3.53 -45.05
C LEU A 18 -19.56 2.13 -44.42
N TYR A 19 -18.38 1.53 -44.44
CA TYR A 19 -18.10 0.27 -43.75
C TYR A 19 -17.28 0.54 -42.51
N PHE A 20 -17.48 -0.24 -41.46
CA PHE A 20 -16.76 -0.05 -40.21
C PHE A 20 -16.29 -1.37 -39.59
N LYS A 21 -15.20 -1.28 -38.83
CA LYS A 21 -14.56 -2.36 -38.07
C LYS A 21 -14.51 -1.95 -36.60
N GLY A 22 -14.69 -2.92 -35.73
CA GLY A 22 -14.65 -2.72 -34.29
C GLY A 22 -14.43 -3.99 -33.49
N TYR A 23 -14.51 -3.86 -32.18
CA TYR A 23 -14.32 -4.93 -31.20
C TYR A 23 -15.55 -5.08 -30.30
N VAL A 24 -15.85 -6.32 -29.90
CA VAL A 24 -16.91 -6.65 -28.96
C VAL A 24 -16.27 -7.11 -27.65
N SER A 25 -16.68 -6.48 -26.55
CA SER A 25 -16.31 -6.90 -25.20
C SER A 25 -17.58 -7.22 -24.41
N THR A 26 -17.61 -8.39 -23.78
CA THR A 26 -18.70 -8.79 -22.90
C THR A 26 -18.31 -8.51 -21.46
N SER A 27 -19.04 -7.62 -20.77
CA SER A 27 -18.78 -7.34 -19.35
C SER A 27 -19.28 -8.47 -18.45
N LYS A 28 -18.83 -8.49 -17.20
CA LYS A 28 -19.21 -9.48 -16.15
C LYS A 28 -20.73 -9.56 -15.92
N ASN A 29 -21.47 -8.50 -16.26
CA ASN A 29 -22.93 -8.43 -16.15
C ASN A 29 -23.67 -8.83 -17.45
N PHE A 30 -23.00 -9.52 -18.39
CA PHE A 30 -23.54 -9.90 -19.69
C PHE A 30 -24.01 -8.73 -20.59
N THR A 31 -23.62 -7.48 -20.28
CA THR A 31 -23.75 -6.36 -21.21
C THR A 31 -22.70 -6.48 -22.31
N ASN A 32 -23.13 -6.46 -23.58
CA ASN A 32 -22.20 -6.35 -24.70
C ASN A 32 -21.86 -4.88 -24.94
N ILE A 33 -20.57 -4.58 -24.98
CA ILE A 33 -20.05 -3.26 -25.36
C ILE A 33 -19.34 -3.42 -26.70
N ILE A 34 -19.80 -2.65 -27.67
CA ILE A 34 -19.30 -2.66 -29.03
C ILE A 34 -18.49 -1.38 -29.25
N TYR A 35 -17.21 -1.53 -29.57
CA TYR A 35 -16.28 -0.44 -29.85
C TYR A 35 -16.02 -0.40 -31.34
N ILE A 36 -16.65 0.52 -32.06
CA ILE A 36 -16.30 0.77 -33.46
C ILE A 36 -15.09 1.69 -33.45
N THR A 37 -14.01 1.30 -34.13
CA THR A 37 -12.72 2.00 -34.06
C THR A 37 -12.32 2.63 -35.39
N ARG A 38 -12.71 2.00 -36.51
CA ARG A 38 -12.34 2.43 -37.86
C ARG A 38 -13.52 2.41 -38.80
N TYR A 39 -13.56 3.35 -39.73
CA TYR A 39 -14.50 3.39 -40.85
C TYR A 39 -13.76 3.65 -42.17
N SER A 40 -14.33 3.19 -43.28
CA SER A 40 -13.80 3.38 -44.63
C SER A 40 -14.93 3.29 -45.66
N THR A 41 -14.76 3.97 -46.79
CA THR A 41 -15.64 3.84 -47.95
C THR A 41 -15.27 2.63 -48.81
N ASN A 42 -14.05 2.09 -48.67
CA ASN A 42 -13.60 0.88 -49.36
C ASN A 42 -13.63 -0.33 -48.42
N ILE A 43 -14.38 -1.35 -48.85
CA ILE A 43 -14.54 -2.66 -48.20
C ILE A 43 -13.18 -3.36 -48.05
N GLU A 44 -12.38 -3.40 -49.11
CA GLU A 44 -11.13 -4.17 -49.16
C GLU A 44 -10.05 -3.61 -48.23
N ALA A 45 -10.15 -2.34 -47.86
CA ALA A 45 -9.21 -1.69 -46.94
C ALA A 45 -9.47 -2.01 -45.45
N LEU A 46 -10.62 -2.62 -45.12
CA LEU A 46 -11.03 -2.93 -43.74
C LEU A 46 -11.06 -4.42 -43.44
N PHE A 47 -11.35 -5.26 -44.44
CA PHE A 47 -11.45 -6.71 -44.24
C PHE A 47 -10.07 -7.34 -44.36
N GLU A 48 -9.48 -7.68 -43.21
CA GLU A 48 -8.31 -8.56 -43.16
C GLU A 48 -8.75 -9.98 -43.57
N GLU A 49 -8.08 -10.58 -44.57
CA GLU A 49 -8.50 -11.84 -45.18
C GLU A 49 -8.47 -13.06 -44.23
N ASN A 50 -7.90 -12.93 -43.02
CA ASN A 50 -7.68 -14.04 -42.08
C ASN A 50 -7.94 -13.70 -40.59
N SER A 51 -9.07 -13.06 -40.25
CA SER A 51 -9.43 -12.83 -38.84
C SER A 51 -10.69 -13.60 -38.41
N GLU A 52 -10.56 -14.90 -38.07
CA GLU A 52 -11.56 -15.67 -37.30
C GLU A 52 -11.58 -15.28 -35.81
N SER A 53 -11.20 -14.06 -35.47
CA SER A 53 -11.19 -13.60 -34.08
C SER A 53 -12.62 -13.34 -33.60
N LYS A 54 -13.06 -14.12 -32.59
CA LYS A 54 -14.40 -14.07 -31.97
C LYS A 54 -14.84 -12.67 -31.52
N ASN A 55 -13.90 -11.74 -31.33
CA ASN A 55 -14.16 -10.42 -30.76
C ASN A 55 -14.21 -9.28 -31.79
N ILE A 56 -14.06 -9.54 -33.09
CA ILE A 56 -14.15 -8.47 -34.12
C ILE A 56 -15.59 -8.39 -34.63
N ILE A 57 -16.09 -7.17 -34.82
CA ILE A 57 -17.37 -6.86 -35.46
C ILE A 57 -17.17 -6.00 -36.69
N TYR A 58 -17.90 -6.34 -37.74
CA TYR A 58 -17.96 -5.56 -38.96
C TYR A 58 -19.35 -5.00 -39.16
N GLY A 59 -19.47 -3.93 -39.93
CA GLY A 59 -20.79 -3.42 -40.26
C GLY A 59 -20.80 -2.37 -41.34
N LYS A 60 -22.03 -1.94 -41.64
CA LYS A 60 -22.33 -0.99 -42.71
C LYS A 60 -23.27 0.10 -42.20
N CYS A 61 -22.97 1.34 -42.57
CA CYS A 61 -23.82 2.52 -42.39
C CYS A 61 -24.16 3.10 -43.78
N GLY A 62 -25.44 3.21 -44.12
CA GLY A 62 -25.87 3.74 -45.42
C GLY A 62 -27.37 3.99 -45.47
N ASP A 63 -27.88 4.40 -46.63
CA ASP A 63 -29.32 4.61 -46.85
C ASP A 63 -30.06 3.29 -47.07
N ILE A 64 -31.39 3.32 -46.87
CA ILE A 64 -32.31 2.17 -46.96
C ILE A 64 -32.07 1.36 -48.25
N PRO A 65 -31.95 0.02 -48.20
CA PRO A 65 -31.31 -0.72 -49.27
C PRO A 65 -32.19 -0.87 -50.51
N GLN A 66 -31.68 -0.47 -51.68
CA GLN A 66 -32.07 -1.07 -52.96
C GLN A 66 -31.13 -2.26 -53.26
N LYS A 67 -31.67 -3.48 -53.10
CA LYS A 67 -31.08 -4.81 -53.39
C LYS A 67 -29.84 -5.23 -52.55
N ARG A 68 -30.04 -6.28 -51.75
CA ARG A 68 -29.00 -7.00 -50.98
C ARG A 68 -27.91 -7.56 -51.92
N LYS A 69 -26.75 -6.91 -52.02
CA LYS A 69 -25.52 -7.60 -52.42
C LYS A 69 -25.13 -8.56 -51.29
N LYS A 70 -24.86 -9.83 -51.61
CA LYS A 70 -24.43 -10.89 -50.65
C LYS A 70 -23.12 -10.47 -49.99
N ILE A 71 -23.20 -9.83 -48.82
CA ILE A 71 -22.04 -9.62 -47.94
C ILE A 71 -21.86 -10.91 -47.12
N ARG A 72 -20.62 -11.39 -47.01
CA ARG A 72 -20.23 -12.67 -46.38
C ARG A 72 -20.76 -12.82 -44.93
N LYS A 73 -21.00 -14.06 -44.50
CA LYS A 73 -21.47 -14.43 -43.15
C LYS A 73 -20.39 -14.14 -42.09
N PHE A 74 -20.35 -12.92 -41.56
CA PHE A 74 -19.55 -12.62 -40.36
C PHE A 74 -20.30 -13.06 -39.09
N GLN A 75 -19.58 -13.57 -38.09
CA GLN A 75 -20.18 -14.00 -36.80
C GLN A 75 -20.74 -12.81 -36.00
N ASN A 76 -20.11 -11.65 -36.11
CA ASN A 76 -20.57 -10.40 -35.52
C ASN A 76 -20.82 -9.37 -36.63
N TRP A 77 -22.04 -8.84 -36.72
CA TRP A 77 -22.44 -7.88 -37.75
C TRP A 77 -23.34 -6.78 -37.18
N LEU A 78 -23.10 -5.53 -37.57
CA LEU A 78 -23.93 -4.38 -37.20
C LEU A 78 -24.37 -3.62 -38.46
N LEU A 79 -25.67 -3.33 -38.56
CA LEU A 79 -26.27 -2.54 -39.63
C LEU A 79 -26.91 -1.29 -39.06
N LEU A 80 -26.39 -0.13 -39.48
CA LEU A 80 -26.89 1.19 -39.10
C LEU A 80 -27.52 1.87 -40.32
N TYR A 81 -28.66 2.53 -40.12
CA TYR A 81 -29.22 3.45 -41.11
C TYR A 81 -29.02 4.88 -40.66
N ASN A 82 -28.64 5.73 -41.62
CA ASN A 82 -28.56 7.16 -41.41
C ASN A 82 -29.87 7.81 -41.85
N VAL A 83 -30.74 8.17 -40.91
CA VAL A 83 -31.99 8.89 -41.22
C VAL A 83 -31.79 10.35 -40.84
N THR A 84 -31.26 11.13 -41.79
CA THR A 84 -31.09 12.60 -41.87
C THR A 84 -30.44 13.35 -40.69
N THR A 85 -30.52 12.86 -39.46
CA THR A 85 -29.80 13.32 -38.25
C THR A 85 -29.73 12.25 -37.14
N ASN A 86 -30.48 11.14 -37.23
CA ASN A 86 -30.54 10.09 -36.20
C ASN A 86 -30.07 8.73 -36.74
N LEU A 87 -29.11 8.12 -36.04
CA LEU A 87 -28.63 6.76 -36.30
C LEU A 87 -29.63 5.74 -35.76
N GLN A 88 -30.16 4.88 -36.62
CA GLN A 88 -31.03 3.77 -36.21
C GLN A 88 -30.32 2.43 -36.36
N ILE A 89 -30.39 1.59 -35.31
CA ILE A 89 -29.86 0.22 -35.31
C ILE A 89 -30.94 -0.70 -35.88
N ASN A 90 -30.71 -1.21 -37.09
CA ASN A 90 -31.67 -2.10 -37.74
C ASN A 90 -31.35 -3.58 -37.45
N GLU A 91 -30.07 -3.95 -37.42
CA GLU A 91 -29.67 -5.33 -37.19
C GLU A 91 -28.36 -5.38 -36.42
N LEU A 92 -28.37 -6.14 -35.31
CA LEU A 92 -27.20 -6.45 -34.51
C LEU A 92 -27.11 -7.97 -34.32
N ILE A 93 -26.04 -8.56 -34.83
CA ILE A 93 -25.72 -9.98 -34.72
C ILE A 93 -24.42 -10.08 -33.91
N ILE A 94 -24.46 -10.83 -32.81
CA ILE A 94 -23.27 -11.12 -31.98
C ILE A 94 -23.18 -12.64 -31.81
N ASN A 95 -22.01 -13.20 -32.06
CA ASN A 95 -21.70 -14.63 -32.02
C ASN A 95 -22.70 -15.49 -32.81
N GLY A 96 -23.19 -14.99 -33.94
CA GLY A 96 -24.18 -15.64 -34.80
C GLY A 96 -25.63 -15.55 -34.32
N SER A 97 -25.89 -14.95 -33.14
CA SER A 97 -27.24 -14.74 -32.60
C SER A 97 -27.73 -13.31 -32.88
N LYS A 98 -28.97 -13.17 -33.36
CA LYS A 98 -29.59 -11.87 -33.60
C LYS A 98 -30.17 -11.33 -32.29
N ILE A 99 -29.82 -10.10 -31.93
CA ILE A 99 -30.35 -9.42 -30.74
C ILE A 99 -31.63 -8.69 -31.14
N ASN A 100 -32.77 -9.12 -30.61
CA ASN A 100 -34.09 -8.59 -30.98
C ASN A 100 -34.41 -7.24 -30.30
N ASP A 101 -33.79 -6.93 -29.16
CA ASP A 101 -34.04 -5.71 -28.38
C ASP A 101 -33.14 -4.55 -28.82
N THR A 102 -33.23 -4.14 -30.09
CA THR A 102 -32.43 -3.01 -30.63
C THR A 102 -32.84 -1.66 -30.03
N GLN A 103 -34.03 -1.55 -29.42
CA GLN A 103 -34.54 -0.33 -28.76
C GLN A 103 -33.86 -0.01 -27.43
N ASN A 104 -33.26 -1.01 -26.76
CA ASN A 104 -32.58 -0.84 -25.48
C ASN A 104 -31.06 -0.64 -25.64
N CYS A 105 -30.59 -0.23 -26.82
CA CYS A 105 -29.18 0.02 -27.08
C CYS A 105 -28.82 1.49 -26.85
N VAL A 106 -27.75 1.75 -26.10
CA VAL A 106 -27.20 3.09 -25.91
C VAL A 106 -26.10 3.33 -26.94
N VAL A 107 -26.28 4.33 -27.79
CA VAL A 107 -25.29 4.75 -28.77
C VAL A 107 -24.51 5.95 -28.23
N ILE A 108 -23.18 5.83 -28.17
CA ILE A 108 -22.26 6.87 -27.74
C ILE A 108 -21.39 7.25 -28.93
N ILE A 109 -21.40 8.52 -29.31
CA ILE A 109 -20.56 9.03 -30.39
C ILE A 109 -19.31 9.64 -29.78
N TYR A 110 -18.14 9.35 -30.35
CA TYR A 110 -16.87 9.91 -29.90
C TYR A 110 -16.08 10.54 -31.04
N ASP A 111 -15.31 11.58 -30.70
CA ASP A 111 -14.32 12.16 -31.60
C ASP A 111 -12.99 11.40 -31.47
N HIS A 112 -12.48 10.94 -32.61
CA HIS A 112 -11.27 10.14 -32.70
C HIS A 112 -10.03 10.89 -32.18
N GLU A 113 -9.88 12.17 -32.51
CA GLU A 113 -8.73 12.97 -32.08
C GLU A 113 -8.81 13.29 -30.58
N VAL A 114 -10.02 13.53 -30.08
CA VAL A 114 -10.24 13.81 -28.65
C VAL A 114 -9.96 12.58 -27.80
N ILE A 115 -10.38 11.38 -28.22
CA ILE A 115 -10.11 10.14 -27.46
C ILE A 115 -8.63 9.76 -27.48
N LEU A 116 -7.91 9.97 -28.58
CA LEU A 116 -6.49 9.63 -28.63
C LEU A 116 -5.66 10.52 -27.69
N ASN A 117 -6.02 11.80 -27.62
CA ASN A 117 -5.32 12.82 -26.84
C ASN A 117 -5.88 13.01 -25.42
N SER A 118 -6.94 12.31 -25.04
CA SER A 118 -7.51 12.43 -23.70
C SER A 118 -6.67 11.70 -22.66
N GLU A 119 -6.59 12.30 -21.49
CA GLU A 119 -5.97 11.71 -20.32
C GLU A 119 -7.03 11.11 -19.40
N MET A 120 -6.79 9.87 -18.97
CA MET A 120 -7.72 9.13 -18.12
C MET A 120 -7.29 9.24 -16.65
N ILE A 121 -8.26 9.60 -15.80
CA ILE A 121 -8.10 9.66 -14.34
C ILE A 121 -7.97 8.26 -13.74
N CYS A 122 -8.66 7.26 -14.33
CA CYS A 122 -8.67 5.87 -13.86
C CYS A 122 -8.13 4.91 -14.93
N ASP A 123 -7.33 3.94 -14.49
CA ASP A 123 -6.79 2.86 -15.33
C ASP A 123 -7.78 1.69 -15.53
N THR A 124 -9.07 1.90 -15.25
CA THR A 124 -10.12 0.89 -15.45
C THR A 124 -11.36 1.53 -16.08
N GLY A 125 -11.93 0.86 -17.09
CA GLY A 125 -13.23 1.25 -17.66
C GLY A 125 -13.35 1.07 -19.16
N ASP A 126 -14.59 1.22 -19.63
CA ASP A 126 -15.00 1.03 -21.04
C ASP A 126 -14.20 1.94 -21.99
N PHE A 127 -13.90 3.18 -21.57
CA PHE A 127 -13.17 4.16 -22.37
C PHE A 127 -11.66 3.88 -22.48
N LEU A 128 -11.05 3.23 -21.48
CA LEU A 128 -9.65 2.80 -21.59
C LEU A 128 -9.51 1.68 -22.62
N ASN A 129 -10.45 0.73 -22.62
CA ASN A 129 -10.49 -0.32 -23.63
C ASN A 129 -10.65 0.28 -25.03
N LEU A 130 -11.57 1.24 -25.20
CA LEU A 130 -11.73 1.96 -26.46
C LEU A 130 -10.44 2.68 -26.89
N GLN A 131 -9.81 3.44 -26.00
CA GLN A 131 -8.57 4.16 -26.30
C GLN A 131 -7.45 3.18 -26.70
N ASN A 132 -7.33 2.03 -26.02
CA ASN A 132 -6.36 0.98 -26.36
C ASN A 132 -6.66 0.33 -27.73
N PHE A 133 -7.93 0.02 -28.03
CA PHE A 133 -8.32 -0.54 -29.32
C PHE A 133 -8.02 0.44 -30.47
N VAL A 134 -8.37 1.71 -30.30
CA VAL A 134 -8.05 2.76 -31.29
C VAL A 134 -6.53 2.91 -31.45
N ARG A 135 -5.76 2.99 -30.35
CA ARG A 135 -4.30 3.10 -30.41
C ARG A 135 -3.62 1.92 -31.10
N ASN A 136 -4.04 0.70 -30.78
CA ASN A 136 -3.49 -0.52 -31.39
C ASN A 136 -3.78 -0.58 -32.90
N GLU A 137 -4.97 -0.19 -33.35
CA GLU A 137 -5.29 -0.20 -34.78
C GLU A 137 -4.53 0.86 -35.60
N TYR A 138 -4.17 1.99 -34.99
CA TYR A 138 -3.39 3.04 -35.65
C TYR A 138 -1.88 2.96 -35.35
N ASN A 139 -1.39 1.86 -34.75
CA ASN A 139 0.02 1.66 -34.34
C ASN A 139 0.60 2.80 -33.47
N GLN A 140 -0.25 3.47 -32.69
CA GLN A 140 0.15 4.52 -31.76
C GLN A 140 0.29 3.91 -30.37
N PHE A 141 1.42 3.28 -30.09
CA PHE A 141 1.69 2.73 -28.76
C PHE A 141 1.78 3.86 -27.73
N PRO A 142 1.19 3.68 -26.53
CA PRO A 142 1.33 4.69 -25.48
C PRO A 142 2.81 4.84 -25.13
N SER A 143 3.28 6.08 -25.04
CA SER A 143 4.44 6.46 -24.22
C SER A 143 4.09 6.31 -22.73
N SER A 144 3.49 5.19 -22.31
CA SER A 144 3.33 4.91 -20.89
C SER A 144 4.71 4.56 -20.37
N ILE A 145 5.43 5.57 -19.88
CA ILE A 145 6.62 5.37 -19.06
C ILE A 145 6.12 4.62 -17.82
N THR A 146 6.18 3.28 -17.86
CA THR A 146 5.94 2.44 -16.68
C THR A 146 6.95 2.87 -15.63
N TYR A 147 6.45 3.39 -14.51
CA TYR A 147 7.30 3.85 -13.42
C TYR A 147 8.06 2.65 -12.84
N GLU A 148 9.36 2.60 -13.09
CA GLU A 148 10.27 1.72 -12.38
C GLU A 148 11.13 2.55 -11.42
N PRO A 149 11.13 2.24 -10.11
CA PRO A 149 11.94 2.97 -9.15
C PRO A 149 13.42 2.72 -9.44
N ALA A 150 14.17 3.80 -9.64
CA ALA A 150 15.61 3.73 -9.93
C ALA A 150 16.42 3.29 -8.70
N PHE A 151 15.98 3.68 -7.50
CA PHE A 151 16.61 3.35 -6.23
C PHE A 151 15.74 2.39 -5.43
N LYS A 152 16.28 1.21 -5.10
CA LYS A 152 15.65 0.25 -4.19
C LYS A 152 16.14 0.50 -2.77
N ILE A 153 15.23 0.46 -1.81
CA ILE A 153 15.54 0.62 -0.39
C ILE A 153 16.15 -0.70 0.11
N PRO A 154 17.36 -0.69 0.66
CA PRO A 154 17.95 -1.91 1.22
C PRO A 154 17.32 -2.23 2.58
N TYR A 155 17.20 -3.53 2.91
CA TYR A 155 16.42 -4.02 4.06
C TYR A 155 16.84 -3.40 5.41
N TRP A 156 18.14 -3.24 5.67
CA TRP A 156 18.66 -2.59 6.87
C TRP A 156 18.29 -1.11 7.07
N LEU A 157 17.78 -0.43 6.04
CA LEU A 157 17.34 0.98 6.11
C LEU A 157 15.81 1.11 6.06
N SER A 158 15.09 -0.02 6.10
CA SER A 158 13.62 -0.03 6.08
C SER A 158 12.98 0.43 7.39
N SER A 159 13.77 0.77 8.42
CA SER A 159 13.26 1.26 9.70
C SER A 159 13.23 2.80 9.80
N SER A 160 13.98 3.51 8.95
CA SER A 160 13.98 4.99 8.95
C SER A 160 12.97 5.50 7.92
N MET A 161 12.00 6.27 8.40
CA MET A 161 11.02 6.95 7.55
C MET A 161 11.68 8.06 6.73
N PHE A 162 12.63 8.77 7.31
CA PHE A 162 13.32 9.86 6.63
C PHE A 162 14.08 9.38 5.39
N ILE A 163 14.84 8.29 5.52
CA ILE A 163 15.64 7.74 4.41
C ILE A 163 14.74 7.17 3.31
N GLN A 164 13.65 6.49 3.69
CA GLN A 164 12.65 6.02 2.72
C GLN A 164 12.02 7.18 1.97
N HIS A 165 11.68 8.25 2.69
CA HIS A 165 11.08 9.44 2.10
C HIS A 165 12.02 10.11 1.10
N ILE A 166 13.31 10.30 1.45
CA ILE A 166 14.33 10.83 0.52
C ILE A 166 14.41 10.00 -0.76
N LEU A 167 14.56 8.67 -0.63
CA LEU A 167 14.73 7.79 -1.79
C LEU A 167 13.48 7.78 -2.67
N ASN A 168 12.30 7.77 -2.07
CA ASN A 168 11.04 7.85 -2.81
C ASN A 168 10.91 9.21 -3.52
N TYR A 169 11.20 10.31 -2.84
CA TYR A 169 11.16 11.65 -3.41
C TYR A 169 12.12 11.77 -4.61
N MET A 170 13.34 11.23 -4.50
CA MET A 170 14.30 11.17 -5.61
C MET A 170 13.78 10.36 -6.80
N ASN A 171 13.16 9.20 -6.56
CA ASN A 171 12.59 8.38 -7.62
C ASN A 171 11.47 9.11 -8.37
N VAL A 172 10.56 9.78 -7.64
CA VAL A 172 9.46 10.49 -8.28
C VAL A 172 9.94 11.78 -8.97
N ALA A 173 10.90 12.50 -8.40
CA ALA A 173 11.53 13.65 -9.06
C ALA A 173 12.22 13.24 -10.38
N LYS A 174 12.92 12.11 -10.39
CA LYS A 174 13.53 11.55 -11.61
C LYS A 174 12.47 11.18 -12.64
N TRP A 175 11.38 10.53 -12.23
CA TRP A 175 10.27 10.20 -13.11
C TRP A 175 9.66 11.47 -13.73
N LEU A 176 9.35 12.47 -12.91
CA LEU A 176 8.80 13.75 -13.38
C LEU A 176 9.73 14.44 -14.39
N PHE A 177 11.04 14.46 -14.13
CA PHE A 177 12.00 15.07 -15.05
C PHE A 177 12.03 14.36 -16.41
N ILE A 178 12.02 13.03 -16.41
CA ILE A 178 11.98 12.23 -17.65
C ILE A 178 10.67 12.47 -18.40
N SER A 179 9.54 12.47 -17.69
CA SER A 179 8.22 12.66 -18.29
C SER A 179 8.03 14.06 -18.88
N ILE A 180 8.51 15.12 -18.21
CA ILE A 180 8.43 16.50 -18.74
C ILE A 180 9.35 16.68 -19.95
N LYS A 181 10.52 16.03 -19.96
CA LYS A 181 11.45 16.13 -21.11
C LYS A 181 10.91 15.43 -22.37
N GLY A 182 10.05 14.43 -22.20
CA GLY A 182 9.45 13.67 -23.30
C GLY A 182 8.27 14.37 -23.97
N ASP A 183 7.45 15.09 -23.21
CA ASP A 183 6.16 15.62 -23.67
C ASP A 183 6.16 17.15 -23.82
N LYS A 184 5.55 17.67 -24.90
CA LYS A 184 5.42 19.13 -25.13
C LYS A 184 4.36 19.81 -24.27
N LYS A 185 3.48 19.04 -23.63
CA LYS A 185 2.37 19.53 -22.77
C LYS A 185 2.43 18.81 -21.44
N ILE A 186 2.13 19.55 -20.36
CA ILE A 186 2.06 19.00 -19.00
C ILE A 186 0.79 18.17 -18.88
N SER A 187 0.93 16.90 -18.53
CA SER A 187 -0.22 16.03 -18.26
C SER A 187 -0.87 16.36 -16.92
N ILE A 188 -2.16 16.05 -16.76
CA ILE A 188 -2.93 16.16 -15.51
C ILE A 188 -2.22 15.39 -14.39
N ARG A 189 -1.64 14.22 -14.68
CA ARG A 189 -0.89 13.43 -13.69
C ARG A 189 0.36 14.17 -13.21
N GLN A 190 1.14 14.76 -14.13
CA GLN A 190 2.29 15.59 -13.79
C GLN A 190 1.87 16.85 -13.02
N GLY A 191 0.80 17.52 -13.46
CA GLY A 191 0.26 18.72 -12.81
C GLY A 191 -0.20 18.46 -11.38
N ASN A 192 -0.93 17.38 -11.13
CA ASN A 192 -1.35 16.98 -9.79
C ASN A 192 -0.15 16.73 -8.87
N PHE A 193 0.90 16.08 -9.38
CA PHE A 193 2.10 15.84 -8.60
C PHE A 193 2.89 17.12 -8.31
N ILE A 194 3.03 18.02 -9.28
CA ILE A 194 3.63 19.34 -9.08
C ILE A 194 2.84 20.12 -8.02
N LEU A 195 1.51 20.11 -8.10
CA LEU A 195 0.65 20.77 -7.13
C LEU A 195 0.85 20.18 -5.73
N ALA A 196 0.92 18.85 -5.61
CA ALA A 196 1.20 18.19 -4.34
C ALA A 196 2.55 18.62 -3.74
N ILE A 197 3.61 18.69 -4.54
CA ILE A 197 4.92 19.20 -4.08
C ILE A 197 4.79 20.67 -3.62
N MET A 198 4.13 21.53 -4.41
CA MET A 198 3.96 22.93 -4.03
C MET A 198 3.19 23.08 -2.71
N THR A 199 2.13 22.31 -2.52
CA THR A 199 1.37 22.32 -1.26
C THR A 199 2.22 21.83 -0.09
N ASP A 200 3.04 20.80 -0.30
CA ASP A 200 3.92 20.27 0.74
C ASP A 200 5.03 21.27 1.15
N LEU A 201 5.59 22.01 0.19
CA LEU A 201 6.56 23.08 0.44
C LEU A 201 5.94 24.25 1.20
N ILE A 202 4.72 24.67 0.83
CA ILE A 202 4.01 25.74 1.52
C ILE A 202 3.71 25.33 2.96
N LEU A 203 3.20 24.11 3.17
CA LEU A 203 2.94 23.57 4.51
C LEU A 203 4.22 23.41 5.34
N GLY A 204 5.32 22.98 4.73
CA GLY A 204 6.61 22.85 5.41
C GLY A 204 7.14 24.19 5.89
N TRP A 205 7.04 25.21 5.03
CA TRP A 205 7.45 26.57 5.38
C TRP A 205 6.59 27.19 6.49
N THR A 206 5.27 27.00 6.45
CA THR A 206 4.38 27.50 7.52
C THR A 206 4.64 26.79 8.84
N ALA A 207 4.77 25.46 8.84
CA ALA A 207 5.10 24.67 10.03
C ALA A 207 6.46 25.07 10.62
N MET A 208 7.47 25.24 9.77
CA MET A 208 8.79 25.72 10.18
C MET A 208 8.72 27.08 10.87
N LYS A 209 7.97 28.04 10.31
CA LYS A 209 7.85 29.38 10.89
C LYS A 209 7.20 29.33 12.28
N LEU A 210 6.15 28.52 12.43
CA LEU A 210 5.45 28.32 13.70
C LEU A 210 6.39 27.71 14.75
N ILE A 211 7.13 26.66 14.40
CA ILE A 211 8.09 26.01 15.31
C ILE A 211 9.25 26.95 15.69
N THR A 212 9.58 27.92 14.84
CA THR A 212 10.69 28.85 15.07
C THR A 212 10.39 29.92 16.09
N GLN A 213 9.13 30.32 16.22
CA GLN A 213 8.69 31.33 17.17
C GLN A 213 8.85 30.83 18.62
N ASP A 214 8.62 29.53 18.85
CA ASP A 214 8.54 28.96 20.19
C ASP A 214 9.67 27.97 20.51
N LYS A 215 10.80 27.99 19.78
CA LYS A 215 11.89 26.98 19.90
C LYS A 215 12.33 26.72 21.35
N LYS A 216 12.51 27.80 22.13
CA LYS A 216 12.95 27.70 23.53
C LYS A 216 11.89 27.02 24.40
N GLU A 217 10.64 27.46 24.29
CA GLU A 217 9.52 26.88 25.05
C GLU A 217 9.31 25.41 24.68
N LEU A 218 9.41 25.08 23.38
CA LEU A 218 9.29 23.72 22.88
C LEU A 218 10.40 22.81 23.43
N SER A 219 11.65 23.29 23.47
CA SER A 219 12.76 22.51 24.05
C SER A 219 12.55 22.20 25.54
N VAL A 220 12.08 23.20 26.31
CA VAL A 220 11.79 23.04 27.75
C VAL A 220 10.61 22.10 27.95
N MET A 221 9.56 22.23 27.15
CA MET A 221 8.41 21.34 27.18
C MET A 221 8.80 19.90 26.88
N LEU A 222 9.60 19.67 25.83
CA LEU A 222 10.06 18.33 25.46
C LEU A 222 10.88 17.69 26.58
N MET A 223 11.83 18.42 27.16
CA MET A 223 12.62 17.91 28.29
C MET A 223 11.75 17.62 29.52
N GLY A 224 10.79 18.49 29.83
CA GLY A 224 9.85 18.25 30.93
C GLY A 224 8.93 17.05 30.69
N MET A 225 8.48 16.82 29.45
CA MET A 225 7.71 15.62 29.08
C MET A 225 8.54 14.34 29.24
N LEU A 226 9.80 14.39 28.80
CA LEU A 226 10.73 13.28 28.86
C LEU A 226 11.07 12.90 30.31
N GLU A 227 11.35 13.89 31.15
CA GLU A 227 11.57 13.69 32.58
C GLU A 227 10.34 13.10 33.26
N LYS A 228 9.14 13.61 32.96
CA LYS A 228 7.89 13.06 33.48
C LYS A 228 7.69 11.59 33.07
N LEU A 229 7.98 11.25 31.82
CA LEU A 229 7.85 9.88 31.31
C LEU A 229 8.81 8.92 32.02
N ILE A 230 10.04 9.35 32.27
CA ILE A 230 11.05 8.55 32.98
C ILE A 230 10.68 8.37 34.45
N ASN A 231 10.19 9.43 35.11
CA ASN A 231 9.69 9.36 36.48
C ASN A 231 8.47 8.43 36.61
N LEU A 232 7.58 8.43 35.62
CA LEU A 232 6.46 7.49 35.57
C LEU A 232 6.97 6.04 35.48
N LEU A 233 7.97 5.79 34.65
CA LEU A 233 8.56 4.45 34.50
C LEU A 233 9.26 3.98 35.78
N TYR A 234 9.98 4.85 36.50
CA TYR A 234 10.52 4.53 37.83
C TYR A 234 9.43 4.23 38.85
N THR A 235 8.34 5.01 38.84
CA THR A 235 7.21 4.80 39.75
C THR A 235 6.54 3.46 39.48
N LEU A 236 6.36 3.10 38.21
CA LEU A 236 5.84 1.81 37.77
C LEU A 236 6.73 0.64 38.21
N LEU A 237 8.05 0.78 38.06
CA LEU A 237 9.03 -0.20 38.55
C LEU A 237 8.99 -0.36 40.07
N LYS A 238 8.90 0.76 40.81
CA LYS A 238 8.77 0.74 42.27
C LYS A 238 7.47 0.07 42.72
N TRP A 239 6.37 0.30 41.99
CA TRP A 239 5.09 -0.38 42.21
C TRP A 239 5.19 -1.90 41.95
N LEU A 240 5.85 -2.30 40.86
CA LEU A 240 6.14 -3.71 40.55
C LEU A 240 6.98 -4.40 41.64
N MET A 241 7.99 -3.73 42.19
CA MET A 241 8.86 -4.25 43.25
C MET A 241 8.17 -4.42 44.61
N GLY A 242 7.01 -3.79 44.82
CA GLY A 242 6.21 -3.90 46.04
C GLY A 242 5.29 -5.12 46.00
N ALA A 243 3.97 -4.85 46.02
CA ALA A 243 2.91 -5.85 45.92
C ALA A 243 1.92 -5.42 44.81
N PRO A 244 2.27 -5.57 43.53
CA PRO A 244 1.45 -5.10 42.43
C PRO A 244 0.11 -5.85 42.43
N ALA A 245 -1.01 -5.12 42.38
CA ALA A 245 -2.37 -5.67 42.43
C ALA A 245 -2.63 -6.63 43.61
N GLY A 246 -1.90 -6.49 44.73
CA GLY A 246 -2.02 -7.39 45.90
C GLY A 246 -1.37 -8.77 45.71
N LEU A 247 -0.68 -9.01 44.58
CA LEU A 247 0.02 -10.26 44.33
C LEU A 247 1.31 -10.34 45.16
N LYS A 248 1.45 -11.43 45.93
CA LYS A 248 2.68 -11.72 46.68
C LYS A 248 3.69 -12.40 45.76
N LEU A 249 4.48 -11.59 45.06
CA LEU A 249 5.54 -12.05 44.17
C LEU A 249 6.74 -12.60 44.98
N ASN A 250 7.62 -13.36 44.31
CA ASN A 250 8.85 -13.81 44.92
C ASN A 250 9.74 -12.59 45.22
N ASN A 251 9.92 -12.26 46.50
CA ASN A 251 10.55 -11.00 46.93
C ASN A 251 12.00 -10.84 46.42
N ALA A 252 12.81 -11.91 46.50
CA ALA A 252 14.20 -11.87 46.08
C ALA A 252 14.32 -11.64 44.57
N PHE A 253 13.56 -12.41 43.78
CA PHE A 253 13.56 -12.32 42.33
C PHE A 253 12.90 -11.02 41.82
N ASN A 254 11.81 -10.57 42.45
CA ASN A 254 11.15 -9.31 42.15
C ASN A 254 12.11 -8.12 42.35
N LYS A 255 12.86 -8.11 43.46
CA LYS A 255 13.88 -7.08 43.71
C LYS A 255 15.01 -7.13 42.68
N MET A 256 15.44 -8.33 42.28
CA MET A 256 16.47 -8.51 41.25
C MET A 256 16.00 -7.93 39.90
N LEU A 257 14.81 -8.31 39.43
CA LEU A 257 14.24 -7.81 38.18
C LEU A 257 13.99 -6.30 38.22
N GLY A 258 13.44 -5.79 39.31
CA GLY A 258 13.22 -4.36 39.50
C GLY A 258 14.51 -3.55 39.41
N LYS A 259 15.61 -4.03 40.04
CA LYS A 259 16.94 -3.41 39.88
C LYS A 259 17.47 -3.51 38.45
N TYR A 260 17.33 -4.68 37.82
CA TYR A 260 17.77 -4.89 36.43
C TYR A 260 17.09 -3.93 35.46
N PHE A 261 15.76 -3.81 35.51
CA PHE A 261 15.03 -2.90 34.62
C PHE A 261 15.23 -1.44 35.00
N SER A 262 15.34 -1.10 36.30
CA SER A 262 15.68 0.26 36.72
C SER A 262 17.03 0.71 36.18
N TYR A 263 18.01 -0.18 36.10
CA TYR A 263 19.30 0.12 35.48
C TYR A 263 19.18 0.47 33.99
N HIS A 264 18.28 -0.19 33.25
CA HIS A 264 18.04 0.14 31.84
C HIS A 264 17.39 1.52 31.68
N VAL A 265 16.47 1.87 32.58
CA VAL A 265 15.86 3.21 32.63
C VAL A 265 16.90 4.27 32.98
N GLN A 266 17.80 3.98 33.92
CA GLN A 266 18.93 4.85 34.25
C GLN A 266 19.86 5.05 33.06
N LEU A 267 20.21 3.99 32.35
CA LEU A 267 21.04 4.08 31.15
C LEU A 267 20.39 4.98 30.09
N TRP A 268 19.07 4.84 29.90
CA TRP A 268 18.32 5.70 29.00
C TRP A 268 18.30 7.16 29.45
N TRP A 269 18.14 7.43 30.76
CA TRP A 269 18.25 8.78 31.30
C TRP A 269 19.61 9.42 30.99
N HIS A 270 20.71 8.69 31.19
CA HIS A 270 22.05 9.21 30.87
C HIS A 270 22.22 9.46 29.37
N PHE A 271 21.67 8.58 28.52
CA PHE A 271 21.68 8.80 27.07
C PHE A 271 20.93 10.09 26.68
N LEU A 272 19.79 10.36 27.31
CA LEU A 272 19.00 11.55 27.04
C LEU A 272 19.65 12.83 27.55
N ASP A 273 20.32 12.77 28.70
CA ASP A 273 21.07 13.90 29.26
C ASP A 273 22.17 14.34 28.27
N VAL A 274 22.96 13.37 27.79
CA VAL A 274 23.99 13.61 26.75
C VAL A 274 23.38 14.07 25.41
N SER A 275 22.23 13.52 25.05
CA SER A 275 21.52 13.92 23.81
C SER A 275 20.92 15.32 23.92
N GLY A 276 20.53 15.73 25.13
CA GLY A 276 19.96 17.02 25.46
C GLY A 276 20.88 18.18 25.11
N GLU A 277 22.18 18.03 25.38
CA GLU A 277 23.19 19.02 25.00
C GLU A 277 23.25 19.27 23.49
N LYS A 278 22.87 18.26 22.68
CA LYS A 278 22.83 18.32 21.22
C LYS A 278 21.44 18.63 20.65
N LEU A 279 20.43 18.80 21.50
CA LEU A 279 19.04 19.03 21.09
C LEU A 279 18.91 20.30 20.25
N ASP A 280 19.63 21.37 20.59
CA ASP A 280 19.59 22.62 19.83
C ASP A 280 20.08 22.41 18.38
N THR A 281 21.18 21.67 18.19
CA THR A 281 21.67 21.31 16.86
C THR A 281 20.66 20.46 16.09
N ALA A 282 20.02 19.50 16.76
CA ALA A 282 18.97 18.68 16.13
C ALA A 282 17.75 19.52 15.69
N LEU A 283 17.32 20.47 16.52
CA LEU A 283 16.23 21.39 16.19
C LEU A 283 16.62 22.36 15.05
N GLN A 284 17.89 22.76 14.96
CA GLN A 284 18.39 23.54 13.82
C GLN A 284 18.36 22.74 12.52
N ILE A 285 18.79 21.47 12.53
CA ILE A 285 18.70 20.58 11.36
C ILE A 285 17.23 20.40 10.95
N TYR A 286 16.35 20.11 11.90
CA TYR A 286 14.92 19.99 11.67
C TYR A 286 14.32 21.26 11.05
N HIS A 287 14.75 22.43 11.51
CA HIS A 287 14.34 23.72 10.96
C HIS A 287 14.74 23.86 9.48
N TYR A 288 15.97 23.51 9.10
CA TYR A 288 16.39 23.53 7.69
C TYR A 288 15.65 22.51 6.83
N LEU A 289 15.22 21.39 7.40
CA LEU A 289 14.41 20.39 6.68
C LEU A 289 13.02 20.92 6.30
N GLY A 290 12.52 21.95 6.98
CA GLY A 290 11.27 22.61 6.62
C GLY A 290 11.26 23.23 5.22
N TYR A 291 12.42 23.59 4.68
CA TYR A 291 12.53 24.08 3.31
C TYR A 291 12.24 23.01 2.24
N PHE A 292 12.38 21.73 2.59
CA PHE A 292 12.14 20.62 1.66
C PHE A 292 10.69 20.14 1.65
N GLY A 293 9.88 20.55 2.63
CA GLY A 293 8.44 20.22 2.71
C GLY A 293 8.00 19.72 4.09
N PHE A 294 6.68 19.68 4.31
CA PHE A 294 6.10 19.18 5.55
C PHE A 294 6.28 17.67 5.70
N THR A 295 6.23 16.92 4.60
CA THR A 295 6.46 15.47 4.62
C THR A 295 7.86 15.08 5.10
N PHE A 296 8.89 15.87 4.76
CA PHE A 296 10.25 15.69 5.29
C PHE A 296 10.33 15.93 6.80
N GLN A 297 9.66 16.96 7.30
CA GLN A 297 9.56 17.23 8.73
C GLN A 297 8.86 16.11 9.48
N ALA A 298 7.72 15.64 8.95
CA ALA A 298 6.97 14.53 9.54
C ALA A 298 7.80 13.23 9.58
N ALA A 299 8.58 12.95 8.53
CA ALA A 299 9.44 11.78 8.48
C ALA A 299 10.55 11.81 9.56
N VAL A 300 11.14 12.99 9.82
CA VAL A 300 12.12 13.15 10.91
C VAL A 300 11.46 13.04 12.28
N ILE A 301 10.28 13.64 12.49
CA ILE A 301 9.55 13.51 13.75
C ILE A 301 9.23 12.04 14.04
N SER A 302 8.81 11.28 13.03
CA SER A 302 8.56 9.84 13.17
C SER A 302 9.82 9.08 13.62
N ASP A 303 10.98 9.37 13.01
CA ASP A 303 12.25 8.76 13.42
C ASP A 303 12.67 9.21 14.84
N MET A 304 12.44 10.48 15.22
CA MET A 304 12.72 10.98 16.58
C MET A 304 11.85 10.29 17.64
N ILE A 305 10.55 10.10 17.38
CA ILE A 305 9.65 9.37 18.29
C ILE A 305 10.09 7.90 18.39
N SER A 306 10.53 7.29 17.28
CA SER A 306 11.04 5.92 17.26
C SER A 306 12.29 5.77 18.12
N ILE A 307 13.23 6.72 18.04
CA ILE A 307 14.40 6.77 18.93
C ILE A 307 13.98 6.98 20.38
N ALA A 308 13.04 7.91 20.65
CA ALA A 308 12.58 8.21 22.00
C ALA A 308 11.92 7.00 22.69
N THR A 309 11.20 6.17 21.93
CA THR A 309 10.49 4.97 22.42
C THR A 309 11.32 3.70 22.38
N PHE A 310 12.52 3.73 21.80
CA PHE A 310 13.41 2.57 21.65
C PHE A 310 13.73 1.85 22.96
N HIS A 311 13.93 2.60 24.05
CA HIS A 311 14.20 2.02 25.37
C HIS A 311 13.06 1.14 25.89
N SER A 312 11.80 1.55 25.65
CA SER A 312 10.59 0.81 26.02
C SER A 312 10.52 -0.51 25.26
N TYR A 313 10.79 -0.46 23.94
CA TYR A 313 10.89 -1.66 23.11
C TYR A 313 11.98 -2.62 23.60
N CYS A 314 13.17 -2.10 23.95
CA CYS A 314 14.26 -2.93 24.48
C CYS A 314 13.86 -3.64 25.79
N ILE A 315 13.29 -2.89 26.74
CA ILE A 315 12.80 -3.43 28.01
C ILE A 315 11.76 -4.53 27.77
N TYR A 316 10.81 -4.29 26.86
CA TYR A 316 9.82 -5.29 26.44
C TYR A 316 10.49 -6.55 25.87
N VAL A 317 11.45 -6.42 24.95
CA VAL A 317 12.16 -7.57 24.36
C VAL A 317 12.89 -8.38 25.44
N TYR A 318 13.52 -7.73 26.41
CA TYR A 318 14.16 -8.44 27.53
C TYR A 318 13.14 -9.19 28.38
N ALA A 319 12.01 -8.57 28.71
CA ALA A 319 10.94 -9.22 29.47
C ALA A 319 10.31 -10.40 28.71
N ALA A 320 10.05 -10.24 27.42
CA ALA A 320 9.54 -11.28 26.54
C ALA A 320 10.51 -12.47 26.44
N ARG A 321 11.80 -12.19 26.27
CA ARG A 321 12.84 -13.25 26.27
C ARG A 321 12.88 -14.00 27.60
N LEU A 322 12.84 -13.29 28.71
CA LEU A 322 12.84 -13.91 30.04
C LEU A 322 11.60 -14.78 30.26
N PHE A 323 10.42 -14.30 29.87
CA PHE A 323 9.18 -15.07 29.94
C PHE A 323 9.25 -16.34 29.07
N ASN A 324 9.71 -16.20 27.81
CA ASN A 324 9.88 -17.33 26.90
C ASN A 324 10.89 -18.37 27.41
N LEU A 325 11.98 -17.92 28.04
CA LEU A 325 12.95 -18.83 28.70
C LEU A 325 12.29 -19.62 29.84
N GLN A 326 11.47 -18.97 30.66
CA GLN A 326 10.78 -19.66 31.75
C GLN A 326 9.73 -20.66 31.26
N ILE A 327 8.90 -20.28 30.29
CA ILE A 327 7.91 -21.19 29.69
C ILE A 327 8.61 -22.37 29.00
N SER A 328 9.66 -22.10 28.21
CA SER A 328 10.43 -23.15 27.52
C SER A 328 11.11 -24.09 28.53
N GLY A 329 11.65 -23.54 29.62
CA GLY A 329 12.22 -24.32 30.72
C GLY A 329 11.19 -25.21 31.42
N LEU A 330 9.99 -24.67 31.69
CA LEU A 330 8.89 -25.42 32.30
C LEU A 330 8.43 -26.56 31.39
N ILE A 331 8.27 -26.30 30.09
CA ILE A 331 7.91 -27.32 29.09
C ILE A 331 9.01 -28.39 28.98
N ALA A 332 10.28 -28.00 29.01
CA ALA A 332 11.39 -28.95 29.00
C ALA A 332 11.38 -29.87 30.24
N LEU A 333 11.11 -29.31 31.43
CA LEU A 333 11.01 -30.09 32.67
C LEU A 333 9.76 -30.98 32.71
N LEU A 334 8.63 -30.54 32.14
CA LEU A 334 7.45 -31.40 31.98
C LEU A 334 7.76 -32.61 31.09
N ARG A 335 8.49 -32.42 29.98
CA ARG A 335 8.95 -33.54 29.15
C ARG A 335 9.92 -34.45 29.90
N PHE A 336 10.81 -33.87 30.69
CA PHE A 336 11.74 -34.59 31.54
C PHE A 336 11.00 -35.53 32.51
N PHE A 337 9.93 -35.08 33.17
CA PHE A 337 9.12 -35.95 34.05
C PHE A 337 8.40 -37.09 33.33
N VAL A 338 8.07 -36.91 32.04
CA VAL A 338 7.43 -37.96 31.21
C VAL A 338 8.48 -38.94 30.63
N GLY A 339 9.77 -38.77 30.93
CA GLY A 339 10.82 -39.59 30.35
C GLY A 339 11.09 -39.26 28.89
N ARG A 340 10.86 -38.01 28.46
CA ARG A 340 11.03 -37.56 27.06
C ARG A 340 12.13 -36.49 26.96
N LYS A 341 13.02 -36.62 25.97
CA LYS A 341 14.12 -35.69 25.69
C LYS A 341 14.09 -35.23 24.25
N TYR A 342 14.26 -33.92 24.01
CA TYR A 342 14.39 -33.42 22.64
C TYR A 342 15.80 -33.69 22.11
N ASN A 343 15.89 -34.30 20.94
CA ASN A 343 17.15 -34.61 20.27
C ASN A 343 17.39 -33.61 19.12
N PRO A 344 18.28 -32.61 19.29
CA PRO A 344 18.53 -31.62 18.24
C PRO A 344 19.17 -32.21 16.98
N LEU A 345 19.81 -33.39 17.06
CA LEU A 345 20.44 -34.04 15.90
C LEU A 345 19.41 -34.70 14.98
N LYS A 346 18.30 -35.19 15.55
CA LYS A 346 17.21 -35.84 14.79
C LYS A 346 15.97 -34.96 14.63
N GLY A 347 15.87 -33.87 15.38
CA GLY A 347 14.67 -33.03 15.44
C GLY A 347 13.46 -33.72 16.10
N SER A 348 13.64 -34.90 16.70
CA SER A 348 12.59 -35.72 17.32
C SER A 348 12.62 -35.67 18.85
N ILE A 349 11.53 -36.13 19.47
CA ILE A 349 11.43 -36.35 20.91
C ILE A 349 11.67 -37.84 21.17
N ASP A 350 12.75 -38.16 21.87
CA ASP A 350 13.18 -39.53 22.17
C ASP A 350 12.80 -39.89 23.63
N SER A 351 12.47 -41.16 23.88
CA SER A 351 12.30 -41.68 25.24
C SER A 351 13.66 -41.86 25.92
N CYS A 352 13.75 -41.47 27.19
CA CYS A 352 14.96 -41.58 28.00
C CYS A 352 14.58 -42.00 29.42
N GLU A 353 15.28 -43.00 29.96
CA GLU A 353 15.10 -43.43 31.34
C GLU A 353 15.93 -42.54 32.26
N TYR A 354 15.26 -41.96 33.26
CA TYR A 354 15.90 -41.11 34.26
C TYR A 354 15.91 -41.81 35.62
N THR A 355 17.00 -41.62 36.36
CA THR A 355 17.11 -42.12 37.73
C THR A 355 16.26 -41.30 38.69
N ASN A 356 15.93 -41.88 39.85
CA ASN A 356 15.17 -41.19 40.91
C ASN A 356 15.86 -39.90 41.39
N GLN A 357 17.20 -39.87 41.40
CA GLN A 357 17.97 -38.70 41.80
C GLN A 357 17.82 -37.56 40.80
N GLU A 358 17.88 -37.86 39.49
CA GLU A 358 17.67 -36.87 38.43
C GLU A 358 16.24 -36.32 38.46
N LEU A 359 15.24 -37.20 38.66
CA LEU A 359 13.84 -36.81 38.78
C LEU A 359 13.61 -35.86 39.97
N PHE A 360 14.29 -36.11 41.09
CA PHE A 360 14.24 -35.25 42.26
C PHE A 360 14.80 -33.85 41.96
N VAL A 361 15.98 -33.76 41.33
CA VAL A 361 16.57 -32.47 40.93
C VAL A 361 15.66 -31.73 39.96
N GLY A 362 15.06 -32.44 38.99
CA GLY A 362 14.08 -31.87 38.07
C GLY A 362 12.85 -31.30 38.79
N THR A 363 12.36 -31.99 39.82
CA THR A 363 11.23 -31.54 40.66
C THR A 363 11.57 -30.25 41.41
N VAL A 364 12.77 -30.16 41.99
CA VAL A 364 13.25 -28.92 42.64
C VAL A 364 13.39 -27.78 41.62
N ALA A 365 13.98 -28.02 40.45
CA ALA A 365 14.10 -27.00 39.42
C ALA A 365 12.73 -26.54 38.89
N PHE A 366 11.79 -27.47 38.71
CA PHE A 366 10.44 -27.19 38.25
C PHE A 366 9.68 -26.34 39.25
N THR A 367 9.70 -26.72 40.53
CA THR A 367 9.04 -25.95 41.59
C THR A 367 9.62 -24.54 41.70
N ILE A 368 10.95 -24.37 41.60
CA ILE A 368 11.57 -23.04 41.57
C ILE A 368 11.07 -22.23 40.37
N LEU A 369 11.14 -22.75 39.15
CA LEU A 369 10.68 -22.03 37.95
C LEU A 369 9.19 -21.69 38.02
N LEU A 370 8.36 -22.62 38.49
CA LEU A 370 6.92 -22.43 38.68
C LEU A 370 6.63 -21.30 39.68
N LEU A 371 7.37 -21.25 40.80
CA LEU A 371 7.21 -20.21 41.82
C LEU A 371 7.71 -18.83 41.35
N LEU A 372 8.64 -18.78 40.40
CA LEU A 372 9.14 -17.52 39.81
C LEU A 372 8.24 -17.00 38.67
N LEU A 373 7.47 -17.89 38.02
CA LEU A 373 6.65 -17.58 36.86
C LEU A 373 5.64 -16.42 37.06
N PRO A 374 4.93 -16.29 38.20
CA PRO A 374 4.03 -15.16 38.40
C PRO A 374 4.74 -13.81 38.35
N THR A 375 6.00 -13.77 38.81
CA THR A 375 6.80 -12.54 38.83
C THR A 375 7.19 -12.12 37.41
N THR A 376 7.71 -13.03 36.59
CA THR A 376 8.05 -12.70 35.20
C THR A 376 6.84 -12.36 34.36
N THR A 377 5.72 -13.08 34.57
CA THR A 377 4.46 -12.84 33.86
C THR A 377 3.97 -11.41 34.13
N MET A 378 4.04 -10.95 35.38
CA MET A 378 3.64 -9.59 35.73
C MET A 378 4.50 -8.51 35.03
N TYR A 379 5.83 -8.68 35.05
CA TYR A 379 6.73 -7.75 34.35
C TYR A 379 6.52 -7.78 32.82
N TYR A 380 6.33 -8.97 32.25
CA TYR A 380 6.02 -9.12 30.84
C TYR A 380 4.74 -8.37 30.47
N ILE A 381 3.63 -8.59 31.18
CA ILE A 381 2.36 -7.91 30.91
C ILE A 381 2.52 -6.40 31.01
N VAL A 382 3.10 -5.89 32.10
CA VAL A 382 3.25 -4.44 32.29
C VAL A 382 4.08 -3.80 31.17
N PHE A 383 5.21 -4.40 30.79
CA PHE A 383 6.02 -3.85 29.71
C PHE A 383 5.42 -4.05 28.32
N THR A 384 4.62 -5.10 28.09
CA THR A 384 3.86 -5.21 26.84
C THR A 384 2.86 -4.05 26.70
N LEU A 385 2.17 -3.67 27.79
CA LEU A 385 1.25 -2.53 27.80
C LEU A 385 1.99 -1.21 27.58
N CYS A 386 3.12 -0.97 28.25
CA CYS A 386 3.95 0.22 28.00
C CYS A 386 4.42 0.31 26.54
N ASN A 387 4.84 -0.81 25.96
CA ASN A 387 5.25 -0.88 24.58
C ASN A 387 4.07 -0.61 23.63
N LEU A 388 2.90 -1.20 23.84
CA LEU A 388 1.70 -0.94 23.04
C LEU A 388 1.29 0.54 23.09
N LEU A 389 1.32 1.17 24.26
CA LEU A 389 1.05 2.61 24.39
C LEU A 389 2.06 3.45 23.59
N SER A 390 3.33 3.03 23.56
CA SER A 390 4.37 3.68 22.75
C SER A 390 4.09 3.52 21.25
N PHE A 391 3.63 2.34 20.81
CA PHE A 391 3.22 2.08 19.42
C PHE A 391 2.00 2.91 19.00
N PHE A 392 0.96 3.00 19.84
CA PHE A 392 -0.19 3.87 19.56
C PHE A 392 0.21 5.34 19.40
N SER A 393 1.21 5.79 20.16
CA SER A 393 1.75 7.15 20.01
C SER A 393 2.46 7.39 18.67
N LEU A 394 2.93 6.34 17.98
CA LEU A 394 3.55 6.43 16.66
C LEU A 394 2.53 6.48 15.51
N GLY A 395 1.23 6.38 15.80
CA GLY A 395 0.16 6.46 14.78
C GLY A 395 -0.02 5.19 13.95
N TYR A 396 0.39 4.03 14.48
CA TYR A 396 0.17 2.71 13.89
C TYR A 396 -1.01 1.98 14.52
#